data_AF-A0AAQ3S6P1-F1
#
_entry.id   AF-A0AAQ3S6P1-F1
#
_cell.length_a   1.000
_cell.length_b   1.000
_cell.length_c   1.000
_cell.angle_alpha   90.00
_cell.angle_beta   90.00
_cell.angle_gamma   90.00
#
_symmetry.space_group_name_H-M   'P 1'
#
loop_
_entity.id
_entity.type
_entity.pdbx_description
1 polymer ?
#
loop_
_entity_poly.entity_id
_entity_poly.type
_entity_poly.pdbx_seq_one_letter_code
_entity_poly.pdbx_strand_id
1 'polypeptide(L)'
;MASAASIPSSSQPEPPMVHASNIFSIKELAELKGDSSLIPSTYHSISQLHDDDDDAECLASSIPVIDFSHLTSHHPQTHTKAVHLLGKACAEWGVFMLTNHGILENMVEKLMEKSREFHDLPIEEKKEFGDKSPLEPIRHGTSFFPHVEKVHYWRDFLKANTFPQFNFPHKPPGYREVAYEYSQKIRGLVRKLLEGISESLGLASNSIIESTEFDSGHQVFVANMYPPCPQPHLALGLPPHSDIGLLTLLTQNGIGGLQVKHHGKWVNVNPLSNSIIVILADQLEVLSNGKYEGVLHRAILNNEETRISVVMVNGPALDKEIGPLAELLEKEKPLFKSMTYQDYFQFHQRTRLDDKNTFDDKLIVFLWNLEGFSILKAVEEDEVLEEFGFGFSFLFLLHSLWTAHILPPLLTVHCNEYLHTIEMAFVEITSILPNFVFQNT
;
A
#
# COMPACT_ATOMS: atom_id res chain seq x y z
N MET A 1 -60.99 33.52 -22.15
CA MET A 1 -60.89 32.64 -20.97
C MET A 1 -59.99 31.48 -21.32
N ALA A 2 -58.77 31.45 -20.78
CA ALA A 2 -57.95 30.25 -20.64
C ALA A 2 -56.92 30.58 -19.54
N SER A 3 -57.08 29.95 -18.39
CA SER A 3 -56.23 30.09 -17.21
C SER A 3 -54.99 29.22 -17.39
N ALA A 4 -53.80 29.80 -17.20
CA ALA A 4 -52.55 29.05 -17.13
C ALA A 4 -52.45 28.40 -15.76
N ALA A 5 -52.47 27.07 -15.73
CA ALA A 5 -52.28 26.26 -14.54
C ALA A 5 -50.81 26.27 -14.12
N SER A 6 -50.56 26.60 -12.85
CA SER A 6 -49.27 26.49 -12.18
C SER A 6 -48.96 25.02 -11.83
N ILE A 7 -47.80 24.55 -12.26
CA ILE A 7 -47.24 23.23 -11.89
C ILE A 7 -46.61 23.37 -10.49
N PRO A 8 -46.93 22.50 -9.50
CA PRO A 8 -46.26 22.54 -8.21
C PRO A 8 -44.85 21.96 -8.34
N SER A 9 -43.83 22.72 -7.94
CA SER A 9 -42.47 22.21 -7.78
C SER A 9 -42.44 21.22 -6.62
N SER A 10 -42.38 19.94 -6.94
CA SER A 10 -42.05 18.87 -6.00
C SER A 10 -40.57 19.03 -5.61
N SER A 11 -40.27 19.75 -4.53
CA SER A 11 -38.98 19.68 -3.86
C SER A 11 -38.88 18.30 -3.21
N GLN A 12 -38.15 17.37 -3.83
CA GLN A 12 -37.71 16.18 -3.10
C GLN A 12 -36.83 16.63 -1.93
N PRO A 13 -37.02 16.07 -0.73
CA PRO A 13 -36.11 16.35 0.37
C PRO A 13 -34.72 15.84 -0.01
N GLU A 14 -33.70 16.70 0.10
CA GLU A 14 -32.31 16.27 -0.01
C GLU A 14 -32.06 15.11 0.95
N PRO A 15 -31.42 14.01 0.50
CA PRO A 15 -31.09 12.91 1.39
C PRO A 15 -30.21 13.44 2.52
N PRO A 16 -30.43 13.00 3.77
CA PRO A 16 -29.65 13.48 4.91
C PRO A 16 -28.16 13.23 4.67
N MET A 17 -27.36 14.30 4.74
CA MET A 17 -25.90 14.21 4.71
C MET A 17 -25.43 13.47 5.96
N VAL A 18 -25.21 12.16 5.84
CA VAL A 18 -24.47 11.40 6.86
C VAL A 18 -23.01 11.85 6.76
N HIS A 19 -22.57 12.66 7.71
CA HIS A 19 -21.15 13.01 7.84
C HIS A 19 -20.33 11.76 8.15
N ALA A 20 -19.26 11.54 7.38
CA ALA A 20 -18.41 10.35 7.49
C ALA A 20 -17.74 10.16 8.86
N SER A 21 -17.57 11.26 9.61
CA SER A 21 -17.06 11.26 10.98
C SER A 21 -17.90 10.48 12.00
N ASN A 22 -19.13 10.08 11.64
CA ASN A 22 -20.01 9.26 12.48
C ASN A 22 -20.05 7.77 12.07
N ILE A 23 -19.26 7.35 11.07
CA ILE A 23 -19.28 6.00 10.53
C ILE A 23 -18.15 5.18 11.19
N PHE A 24 -18.54 4.26 12.07
CA PHE A 24 -17.61 3.36 12.77
C PHE A 24 -17.37 2.04 12.02
N SER A 25 -18.22 1.73 11.04
CA SER A 25 -18.17 0.50 10.23
C SER A 25 -18.92 0.71 8.90
N ILE A 26 -18.27 0.37 7.79
CA ILE A 26 -18.92 0.35 6.47
C ILE A 26 -19.95 -0.77 6.40
N LYS A 27 -19.71 -1.90 7.08
CA LYS A 27 -20.69 -2.99 7.16
C LYS A 27 -22.02 -2.51 7.73
N GLU A 28 -22.00 -1.83 8.88
CA GLU A 28 -23.23 -1.28 9.48
C GLU A 28 -23.88 -0.24 8.55
N LEU A 29 -23.08 0.61 7.89
CA LEU A 29 -23.60 1.57 6.91
C LEU A 29 -24.31 0.90 5.74
N ALA A 30 -23.73 -0.18 5.20
CA ALA A 30 -24.31 -0.94 4.10
C ALA A 30 -25.60 -1.67 4.51
N GLU A 31 -25.63 -2.26 5.71
CA GLU A 31 -26.80 -2.97 6.25
C GLU A 31 -27.96 -2.01 6.60
N LEU A 32 -27.66 -0.80 7.08
CA LEU A 32 -28.67 0.20 7.45
C LEU A 32 -29.47 0.75 6.25
N LYS A 33 -28.84 0.83 5.07
CA LYS A 33 -29.42 1.56 3.94
C LYS A 33 -30.17 0.72 2.92
N GLY A 34 -30.06 -0.61 2.95
CA GLY A 34 -30.66 -1.50 1.95
C GLY A 34 -30.24 -1.20 0.50
N ASP A 35 -30.89 -1.85 -0.48
CA ASP A 35 -30.50 -1.81 -1.91
C ASP A 35 -30.67 -0.44 -2.62
N SER A 36 -31.24 0.58 -1.97
CA SER A 36 -31.73 1.79 -2.64
C SER A 36 -31.14 3.11 -2.13
N SER A 37 -29.83 3.16 -1.83
CA SER A 37 -29.23 4.39 -1.33
C SER A 37 -27.97 4.85 -2.06
N LEU A 38 -27.85 6.16 -2.19
CA LEU A 38 -26.61 6.80 -2.61
C LEU A 38 -25.54 6.67 -1.51
N ILE A 39 -24.30 6.41 -1.91
CA ILE A 39 -23.17 6.45 -0.98
C ILE A 39 -22.86 7.91 -0.59
N PRO A 40 -22.37 8.19 0.64
CA PRO A 40 -21.97 9.54 0.99
C PRO A 40 -20.84 10.05 0.09
N SER A 41 -20.87 11.34 -0.27
CA SER A 41 -19.89 11.96 -1.19
C SER A 41 -18.44 11.87 -0.70
N THR A 42 -18.23 11.72 0.59
CA THR A 42 -16.92 11.47 1.21
C THR A 42 -16.28 10.15 0.76
N TYR A 43 -17.04 9.21 0.21
CA TYR A 43 -16.54 7.95 -0.35
C TYR A 43 -16.25 8.04 -1.86
N HIS A 44 -16.56 9.18 -2.49
CA HIS A 44 -16.27 9.38 -3.91
C HIS A 44 -14.76 9.51 -4.11
N SER A 45 -14.11 8.38 -4.38
CA SER A 45 -12.65 8.24 -4.51
C SER A 45 -12.22 7.99 -5.96
N ILE A 46 -13.17 7.80 -6.88
CA ILE A 46 -12.91 7.64 -8.30
C ILE A 46 -13.31 8.94 -9.01
N SER A 47 -12.32 9.68 -9.51
CA SER A 47 -12.53 10.95 -10.22
C SER A 47 -12.49 10.80 -11.75
N GLN A 48 -12.00 9.68 -12.27
CA GLN A 48 -11.92 9.37 -13.70
C GLN A 48 -12.43 7.95 -13.93
N LEU A 49 -13.50 7.83 -14.71
CA LEU A 49 -13.94 6.56 -15.27
C LEU A 49 -12.85 6.12 -16.25
N HIS A 50 -12.21 4.99 -15.99
CA HIS A 50 -11.38 4.34 -17.00
C HIS A 50 -12.33 3.61 -17.95
N ASP A 51 -12.21 3.87 -19.25
CA ASP A 51 -12.93 3.14 -20.28
C ASP A 51 -12.60 1.64 -20.16
N ASP A 52 -13.63 0.79 -20.24
CA ASP A 52 -13.48 -0.66 -20.31
C ASP A 52 -12.66 -1.00 -21.56
N ASP A 53 -11.39 -1.30 -21.34
CA ASP A 53 -10.43 -1.57 -22.41
C ASP A 53 -10.28 -3.09 -22.55
N ASP A 54 -10.72 -3.67 -23.68
CA ASP A 54 -10.65 -5.13 -23.98
C ASP A 54 -9.23 -5.71 -23.74
N ASP A 55 -8.21 -4.86 -23.84
CA ASP A 55 -6.82 -5.19 -23.54
C ASP A 55 -6.57 -5.59 -22.07
N ALA A 56 -7.35 -5.07 -21.12
CA ALA A 56 -7.15 -5.30 -19.69
C ALA A 56 -7.46 -6.75 -19.28
N GLU A 57 -8.46 -7.39 -19.89
CA GLU A 57 -8.77 -8.80 -19.65
C GLU A 57 -7.69 -9.72 -20.24
N CYS A 58 -7.20 -9.40 -21.44
CA CYS A 58 -6.08 -10.12 -22.04
C CYS A 58 -4.83 -10.04 -21.15
N LEU A 59 -4.53 -8.87 -20.59
CA LEU A 59 -3.45 -8.69 -19.62
C LEU A 59 -3.69 -9.47 -18.33
N ALA A 60 -4.92 -9.52 -17.81
CA ALA A 60 -5.25 -10.27 -16.60
C ALA A 60 -4.92 -11.76 -16.75
N SER A 61 -5.18 -12.35 -17.93
CA SER A 61 -4.83 -13.74 -18.23
C SER A 61 -3.31 -14.01 -18.30
N SER A 62 -2.51 -12.95 -18.39
CA SER A 62 -1.05 -13.01 -18.50
C SER A 62 -0.33 -12.90 -17.14
N ILE A 63 -1.07 -12.70 -16.04
CA ILE A 63 -0.47 -12.68 -14.69
C ILE A 63 0.23 -14.02 -14.43
N PRO A 64 1.53 -14.02 -14.06
CA PRO A 64 2.29 -15.26 -13.90
C PRO A 64 1.72 -16.18 -12.82
N VAL A 65 1.79 -17.48 -13.07
CA VAL A 65 1.49 -18.53 -12.09
C VAL A 65 2.77 -19.28 -11.78
N ILE A 66 3.11 -19.34 -10.50
CA ILE A 66 4.30 -20.02 -9.98
C ILE A 66 3.86 -21.27 -9.20
N ASP A 67 4.41 -22.42 -9.57
CA ASP A 67 4.24 -23.67 -8.83
C ASP A 67 5.29 -23.74 -7.72
N PHE A 68 4.84 -23.62 -6.47
CA PHE A 68 5.72 -23.62 -5.31
C PHE A 68 6.44 -24.96 -5.09
N SER A 69 5.82 -26.08 -5.49
CA SER A 69 6.44 -27.40 -5.36
C SER A 69 7.68 -27.55 -6.25
N HIS A 70 7.74 -26.78 -7.36
CA HIS A 70 8.90 -26.76 -8.22
C HIS A 70 10.06 -25.93 -7.64
N LEU A 71 9.76 -24.86 -6.89
CA LEU A 71 10.77 -24.06 -6.14
C LEU A 71 11.38 -24.80 -4.96
N THR A 72 10.75 -25.88 -4.50
CA THR A 72 11.23 -26.71 -3.38
C THR A 72 11.67 -28.10 -3.85
N SER A 73 11.76 -28.31 -5.17
CA SER A 73 12.09 -29.60 -5.77
C SER A 73 13.55 -29.96 -5.59
N HIS A 74 13.81 -31.22 -5.21
CA HIS A 74 15.17 -31.77 -5.17
C HIS A 74 15.78 -32.01 -6.56
N HIS A 75 15.00 -31.85 -7.64
CA HIS A 75 15.49 -32.01 -9.01
C HIS A 75 16.05 -30.68 -9.53
N PRO A 76 17.37 -30.56 -9.78
CA PRO A 76 18.00 -29.27 -10.10
C PRO A 76 17.39 -28.57 -11.32
N GLN A 77 17.07 -29.33 -12.38
CA GLN A 77 16.49 -28.74 -13.59
C GLN A 77 15.09 -28.16 -13.37
N THR A 78 14.28 -28.77 -12.50
CA THR A 78 12.95 -28.28 -12.15
C THR A 78 13.07 -27.01 -11.32
N HIS A 79 13.94 -27.03 -10.31
CA HIS A 79 14.24 -25.89 -9.46
C HIS A 79 14.73 -24.68 -10.27
N THR A 80 15.76 -24.85 -11.10
CA THR A 80 16.32 -23.76 -11.92
C THR A 80 15.29 -23.15 -12.86
N LYS A 81 14.40 -23.96 -13.47
CA LYS A 81 13.32 -23.43 -14.31
C LYS A 81 12.31 -22.63 -13.50
N ALA A 82 11.95 -23.10 -12.31
CA ALA A 82 11.03 -22.39 -11.43
C ALA A 82 11.61 -21.06 -10.93
N VAL A 83 12.88 -21.04 -10.53
CA VAL A 83 13.63 -19.82 -10.17
C VAL A 83 13.67 -18.83 -11.33
N HIS A 84 13.91 -19.29 -12.55
CA HIS A 84 13.89 -18.43 -13.73
C HIS A 84 12.50 -17.80 -13.99
N LEU A 85 11.43 -18.61 -13.89
CA LEU A 85 10.05 -18.11 -14.03
C LEU A 85 9.67 -17.13 -12.92
N LEU A 86 10.10 -17.40 -11.69
CA LEU A 86 9.92 -16.50 -10.55
C LEU A 86 10.61 -15.16 -10.79
N GLY A 87 11.88 -15.16 -11.21
CA GLY A 87 12.60 -13.94 -11.53
C GLY A 87 11.93 -13.12 -12.64
N LYS A 88 11.39 -13.79 -13.67
CA LYS A 88 10.62 -13.13 -14.73
C LYS A 88 9.33 -12.49 -14.19
N ALA A 89 8.59 -13.20 -13.33
CA ALA A 89 7.40 -12.67 -12.69
C ALA A 89 7.71 -11.45 -11.80
N CYS A 90 8.79 -11.50 -11.03
CA CYS A 90 9.25 -10.37 -10.21
C CYS A 90 9.63 -9.17 -11.07
N ALA A 91 10.38 -9.36 -12.16
CA ALA A 91 10.85 -8.27 -13.02
C ALA A 91 9.76 -7.63 -13.87
N GLU A 92 8.82 -8.42 -14.41
CA GLU A 92 7.84 -7.92 -15.38
C GLU A 92 6.53 -7.48 -14.71
N TRP A 93 6.14 -8.12 -13.61
CA TRP A 93 4.82 -7.92 -13.02
C TRP A 93 4.84 -7.34 -11.61
N GLY A 94 5.82 -7.69 -10.78
CA GLY A 94 5.78 -7.37 -9.34
C GLY A 94 4.61 -8.07 -8.60
N VAL A 95 3.89 -8.97 -9.27
CA VAL A 95 2.79 -9.77 -8.72
C VAL A 95 2.70 -11.11 -9.45
N PHE A 96 2.33 -12.17 -8.73
CA PHE A 96 2.07 -13.48 -9.32
C PHE A 96 1.14 -14.31 -8.44
N MET A 97 0.55 -15.36 -9.01
CA MET A 97 -0.24 -16.34 -8.28
C MET A 97 0.62 -17.54 -7.91
N LEU A 98 0.61 -17.94 -6.65
CA LEU A 98 1.31 -19.10 -6.15
C LEU A 98 0.35 -20.27 -6.02
N THR A 99 0.71 -21.42 -6.60
CA THR A 99 -0.06 -22.67 -6.54
C THR A 99 0.78 -23.79 -5.93
N ASN A 100 0.15 -24.90 -5.54
CA ASN A 100 0.83 -26.06 -4.93
C ASN A 100 1.70 -25.67 -3.71
N HIS A 101 1.26 -24.66 -2.97
CA HIS A 101 1.97 -24.08 -1.81
C HIS A 101 1.82 -24.92 -0.52
N GLY A 102 1.02 -25.99 -0.52
CA GLY A 102 0.91 -26.91 0.60
C GLY A 102 0.12 -26.40 1.82
N ILE A 103 -0.52 -25.23 1.71
CA ILE A 103 -1.56 -24.80 2.67
C ILE A 103 -2.88 -25.44 2.24
N LEU A 104 -3.54 -26.15 3.15
CA LEU A 104 -4.79 -26.84 2.87
C LEU A 104 -5.93 -25.86 2.66
N GLU A 105 -6.79 -26.12 1.67
CA GLU A 105 -7.97 -25.31 1.34
C GLU A 105 -8.87 -25.11 2.57
N ASN A 106 -9.12 -26.17 3.34
CA ASN A 106 -9.94 -26.11 4.55
C ASN A 106 -9.40 -25.17 5.64
N MET A 107 -8.10 -24.85 5.64
CA MET A 107 -7.52 -23.86 6.55
C MET A 107 -7.85 -22.46 6.09
N VAL A 108 -7.76 -22.20 4.78
CA VAL A 108 -8.11 -20.91 4.18
C VAL A 108 -9.61 -20.65 4.36
N GLU A 109 -10.46 -21.65 4.14
CA GLU A 109 -11.91 -21.57 4.39
C GLU A 109 -12.21 -21.19 5.85
N LYS A 110 -11.63 -21.90 6.82
CA LYS A 110 -11.77 -21.58 8.25
C LYS A 110 -11.26 -20.19 8.59
N LEU A 111 -10.17 -19.76 7.95
CA LEU A 111 -9.62 -18.42 8.15
C LEU A 111 -10.60 -17.36 7.66
N MET A 112 -11.18 -17.52 6.47
CA MET A 112 -12.19 -16.62 5.91
C MET A 112 -13.48 -16.61 6.75
N GLU A 113 -13.92 -17.77 7.23
CA GLU A 113 -15.05 -17.90 8.16
C GLU A 113 -14.80 -17.11 9.45
N LYS A 114 -13.63 -17.30 10.09
CA LYS A 114 -13.28 -16.59 11.33
C LYS A 114 -13.07 -15.10 11.12
N SER A 115 -12.53 -14.68 9.98
CA SER A 115 -12.48 -13.26 9.60
C SER A 115 -13.89 -12.68 9.48
N ARG A 116 -14.83 -13.39 8.83
CA ARG A 116 -16.24 -12.98 8.72
C ARG A 116 -16.89 -12.87 10.10
N GLU A 117 -16.78 -13.91 10.93
CA GLU A 117 -17.30 -13.92 12.29
C GLU A 117 -16.79 -12.72 13.11
N PHE A 118 -15.50 -12.37 12.98
CA PHE A 118 -14.95 -11.19 13.65
C PHE A 118 -15.65 -9.90 13.20
N HIS A 119 -15.84 -9.70 11.90
CA HIS A 119 -16.51 -8.50 11.40
C HIS A 119 -18.02 -8.46 11.72
N ASP A 120 -18.64 -9.62 11.90
CA ASP A 120 -20.02 -9.78 12.36
C ASP A 120 -20.22 -9.55 13.87
N LEU A 121 -19.13 -9.48 14.66
CA LEU A 121 -19.24 -9.14 16.08
C LEU A 121 -19.91 -7.76 16.27
N PRO A 122 -20.71 -7.59 17.35
CA PRO A 122 -21.26 -6.29 17.71
C PRO A 122 -20.15 -5.23 17.84
N ILE A 123 -20.43 -4.00 17.42
CA ILE A 123 -19.45 -2.90 17.49
C ILE A 123 -18.88 -2.71 18.91
N GLU A 124 -19.69 -2.90 19.95
CA GLU A 124 -19.27 -2.82 21.35
C GLU A 124 -18.19 -3.85 21.71
N GLU A 125 -18.20 -5.02 21.07
CA GLU A 125 -17.14 -6.01 21.24
C GLU A 125 -15.90 -5.68 20.41
N LYS A 126 -16.08 -5.12 19.21
CA LYS A 126 -14.97 -4.71 18.33
C LYS A 126 -14.24 -3.47 18.85
N LYS A 127 -14.91 -2.60 19.63
CA LYS A 127 -14.31 -1.39 20.25
C LYS A 127 -13.11 -1.70 21.14
N GLU A 128 -13.03 -2.89 21.71
CA GLU A 128 -11.83 -3.33 22.44
C GLU A 128 -10.55 -3.28 21.58
N PHE A 129 -10.70 -3.45 20.27
CA PHE A 129 -9.63 -3.40 19.28
C PHE A 129 -9.64 -2.10 18.47
N GLY A 130 -10.64 -1.22 18.63
CA GLY A 130 -10.77 0.06 17.92
C GLY A 130 -10.06 1.25 18.59
N ASP A 131 -10.02 2.40 17.91
CA ASP A 131 -9.55 3.71 18.43
C ASP A 131 -8.16 3.71 19.10
N LYS A 132 -7.27 2.88 18.56
CA LYS A 132 -5.93 2.67 19.06
C LYS A 132 -4.89 3.38 18.19
N SER A 133 -3.81 3.86 18.83
CA SER A 133 -2.66 4.47 18.14
C SER A 133 -2.21 3.60 16.96
N PRO A 134 -1.75 4.18 15.83
CA PRO A 134 -1.21 3.44 14.68
C PRO A 134 -0.13 2.42 15.03
N LEU A 135 0.53 2.58 16.18
CA LEU A 135 1.60 1.72 16.69
C LEU A 135 1.11 0.53 17.51
N GLU A 136 -0.18 0.47 17.87
CA GLU A 136 -0.73 -0.62 18.66
C GLU A 136 -0.72 -1.93 17.87
N PRO A 137 -0.42 -3.07 18.52
CA PRO A 137 -0.18 -4.33 17.83
C PRO A 137 -1.47 -5.00 17.33
N ILE A 138 -2.65 -4.60 17.81
CA ILE A 138 -3.95 -5.05 17.32
C ILE A 138 -4.84 -3.83 17.13
N ARG A 139 -5.41 -3.70 15.93
CA ARG A 139 -6.31 -2.61 15.58
C ARG A 139 -7.47 -3.09 14.73
N HIS A 140 -8.65 -2.56 14.98
CA HIS A 140 -9.82 -2.66 14.12
C HIS A 140 -10.25 -1.25 13.74
N GLY A 141 -10.78 -1.09 12.54
CA GLY A 141 -11.33 0.18 12.11
C GLY A 141 -11.97 0.11 10.74
N THR A 142 -12.32 1.29 10.25
CA THR A 142 -12.90 1.50 8.92
C THR A 142 -12.06 2.49 8.13
N SER A 143 -12.13 2.45 6.80
CA SER A 143 -11.24 3.21 5.89
C SER A 143 -9.76 2.97 6.25
N PHE A 144 -8.88 3.97 6.34
CA PHE A 144 -7.62 3.85 7.12
C PHE A 144 -7.70 4.64 8.44
N PHE A 145 -8.03 5.92 8.35
CA PHE A 145 -8.12 6.87 9.46
C PHE A 145 -9.22 7.93 9.21
N PRO A 146 -10.50 7.58 9.40
CA PRO A 146 -11.63 8.41 8.97
C PRO A 146 -11.67 9.82 9.60
N HIS A 147 -11.00 10.03 10.74
CA HIS A 147 -10.97 11.33 11.42
C HIS A 147 -10.03 12.35 10.77
N VAL A 148 -9.05 11.91 9.98
CA VAL A 148 -8.07 12.79 9.32
C VAL A 148 -8.21 12.77 7.79
N GLU A 149 -8.91 11.78 7.25
CA GLU A 149 -9.10 11.58 5.82
C GLU A 149 -10.13 12.55 5.20
N LYS A 150 -9.79 13.15 4.06
CA LYS A 150 -10.73 13.87 3.20
C LYS A 150 -11.61 12.92 2.38
N VAL A 151 -11.05 11.79 1.96
CA VAL A 151 -11.70 10.76 1.15
C VAL A 151 -11.66 9.43 1.89
N HIS A 152 -12.82 8.84 2.10
CA HIS A 152 -13.00 7.58 2.82
C HIS A 152 -13.05 6.40 1.85
N TYR A 153 -12.58 5.25 2.30
CA TYR A 153 -12.58 4.01 1.54
C TYR A 153 -13.59 3.00 2.09
N TRP A 154 -14.22 2.25 1.19
CA TRP A 154 -15.32 1.33 1.49
C TRP A 154 -14.82 0.00 2.08
N ARG A 155 -14.21 0.06 3.26
CA ARG A 155 -13.54 -1.07 3.89
C ARG A 155 -13.64 -1.03 5.41
N ASP A 156 -13.87 -2.19 6.01
CA ASP A 156 -13.56 -2.45 7.42
C ASP A 156 -12.36 -3.39 7.51
N PHE A 157 -11.52 -3.24 8.54
CA PHE A 157 -10.32 -4.05 8.70
C PHE A 157 -10.06 -4.48 10.14
N LEU A 158 -9.37 -5.61 10.27
CA LEU A 158 -8.64 -6.04 11.46
C LEU A 158 -7.16 -6.18 11.08
N LYS A 159 -6.29 -5.45 11.78
CA LYS A 159 -4.83 -5.48 11.65
C LYS A 159 -4.22 -6.05 12.93
N ALA A 160 -3.25 -6.95 12.80
CA ALA A 160 -2.57 -7.57 13.93
C ALA A 160 -1.10 -7.87 13.63
N ASN A 161 -0.18 -7.52 14.54
CA ASN A 161 1.22 -7.90 14.45
C ASN A 161 1.38 -9.36 14.90
N THR A 162 1.76 -10.24 13.98
CA THR A 162 1.80 -11.69 14.23
C THR A 162 3.21 -12.24 14.46
N PHE A 163 4.24 -11.45 14.16
CA PHE A 163 5.64 -11.77 14.46
C PHE A 163 6.43 -10.46 14.61
N PRO A 164 7.44 -10.35 15.52
CA PRO A 164 8.03 -11.42 16.36
C PRO A 164 7.15 -11.89 17.52
N GLN A 165 6.29 -11.02 18.04
CA GLN A 165 5.29 -11.39 19.04
C GLN A 165 3.94 -11.63 18.37
N PHE A 166 3.28 -12.75 18.72
CA PHE A 166 1.95 -13.06 18.19
C PHE A 166 0.85 -12.33 18.97
N ASN A 167 0.56 -11.12 18.52
CA ASN A 167 -0.56 -10.30 18.98
C ASN A 167 -1.74 -10.54 18.05
N PHE A 168 -2.89 -10.92 18.62
CA PHE A 168 -4.08 -11.26 17.84
C PHE A 168 -5.31 -11.19 18.74
N PRO A 169 -6.48 -10.75 18.25
CA PRO A 169 -7.69 -10.68 19.07
C PRO A 169 -8.04 -12.04 19.66
N HIS A 170 -8.58 -12.02 20.88
CA HIS A 170 -9.04 -13.22 21.58
C HIS A 170 -10.48 -13.60 21.18
N LYS A 171 -11.09 -12.86 20.24
CA LYS A 171 -12.43 -13.06 19.70
C LYS A 171 -12.40 -13.03 18.17
N PRO A 172 -13.31 -13.73 17.49
CA PRO A 172 -14.17 -14.78 18.05
C PRO A 172 -13.35 -16.00 18.48
N PRO A 173 -13.93 -16.91 19.30
CA PRO A 173 -13.24 -18.13 19.72
C PRO A 173 -12.72 -18.95 18.52
N GLY A 174 -11.48 -19.43 18.62
CA GLY A 174 -10.81 -20.20 17.56
C GLY A 174 -10.08 -19.35 16.52
N TYR A 175 -10.34 -18.04 16.43
CA TYR A 175 -9.71 -17.21 15.40
C TYR A 175 -8.20 -17.08 15.62
N ARG A 176 -7.80 -16.91 16.89
CA ARG A 176 -6.39 -16.78 17.29
C ARG A 176 -5.57 -18.00 16.89
N GLU A 177 -6.09 -19.19 17.09
CA GLU A 177 -5.43 -20.46 16.79
C GLU A 177 -5.27 -20.67 15.28
N VAL A 178 -6.33 -20.43 14.51
CA VAL A 178 -6.32 -20.53 13.05
C VAL A 178 -5.35 -19.51 12.44
N ALA A 179 -5.39 -18.25 12.91
CA ALA A 179 -4.49 -17.21 12.46
C ALA A 179 -3.03 -17.51 12.81
N TYR A 180 -2.76 -18.07 14.00
CA TYR A 180 -1.41 -18.47 14.40
C TYR A 180 -0.84 -19.53 13.45
N GLU A 181 -1.58 -20.61 13.21
CA GLU A 181 -1.14 -21.69 12.33
C GLU A 181 -0.92 -21.18 10.90
N TYR A 182 -1.83 -20.36 10.40
CA TYR A 182 -1.72 -19.75 9.07
C TYR A 182 -0.51 -18.82 8.96
N SER A 183 -0.29 -17.93 9.93
CA SER A 183 0.87 -17.03 9.99
C SER A 183 2.20 -17.79 9.92
N GLN A 184 2.33 -18.89 10.66
CA GLN A 184 3.54 -19.73 10.64
C GLN A 184 3.79 -20.35 9.26
N LYS A 185 2.75 -20.90 8.62
CA LYS A 185 2.87 -21.46 7.27
C LYS A 185 3.28 -20.39 6.26
N ILE A 186 2.69 -19.20 6.34
CA ILE A 186 3.01 -18.08 5.46
C ILE A 186 4.47 -17.62 5.62
N ARG A 187 5.00 -17.53 6.85
CA ARG A 187 6.43 -17.22 7.05
C ARG A 187 7.33 -18.25 6.38
N GLY A 188 6.97 -19.53 6.45
CA GLY A 188 7.69 -20.60 5.76
C GLY A 188 7.68 -20.44 4.23
N LEU A 189 6.54 -20.08 3.65
CA LEU A 189 6.42 -19.81 2.21
C LEU A 189 7.27 -18.61 1.79
N VAL A 190 7.16 -17.50 2.53
CA VAL A 190 7.93 -16.26 2.27
C VAL A 190 9.41 -16.55 2.29
N ARG A 191 9.91 -17.29 3.30
CA ARG A 191 11.32 -17.67 3.37
C ARG A 191 11.78 -18.37 2.09
N LYS A 192 11.03 -19.35 1.60
CA LYS A 192 11.38 -20.09 0.37
C LYS A 192 11.25 -19.26 -0.89
N LEU A 193 10.31 -18.32 -0.94
CA LEU A 193 10.21 -17.36 -2.05
C LEU A 193 11.41 -16.43 -2.06
N LEU A 194 11.83 -15.89 -0.91
CA LEU A 194 13.03 -15.05 -0.80
C LEU A 194 14.30 -15.82 -1.20
N GLU A 195 14.36 -17.13 -0.92
CA GLU A 195 15.44 -17.99 -1.41
C GLU A 195 15.49 -18.03 -2.94
N GLY A 196 14.35 -18.34 -3.58
CA GLY A 196 14.24 -18.38 -5.04
C GLY A 196 14.47 -17.01 -5.70
N ILE A 197 14.04 -15.91 -5.08
CA ILE A 197 14.24 -14.54 -5.56
C ILE A 197 15.73 -14.14 -5.49
N SER A 198 16.44 -14.55 -4.43
CA SER A 198 17.88 -14.32 -4.33
C SER A 198 18.62 -15.04 -5.46
N GLU A 199 18.28 -16.32 -5.70
CA GLU A 199 18.86 -17.10 -6.78
C GLU A 199 18.53 -16.52 -8.17
N SER A 200 17.31 -15.99 -8.37
CA SER A 200 16.93 -15.40 -9.66
C SER A 200 17.66 -14.09 -9.97
N LEU A 201 18.19 -13.41 -8.94
CA LEU A 201 19.09 -12.27 -9.06
C LEU A 201 20.56 -12.68 -9.25
N GLY A 202 20.87 -13.98 -9.27
CA GLY A 202 22.22 -14.51 -9.37
C GLY A 202 23.00 -14.50 -8.06
N LEU A 203 22.31 -14.36 -6.93
CA LEU A 203 22.89 -14.33 -5.59
C LEU A 203 22.87 -15.71 -4.92
N ALA A 204 23.51 -15.82 -3.75
CA ALA A 204 23.32 -16.98 -2.89
C ALA A 204 21.86 -17.03 -2.40
N SER A 205 21.30 -18.23 -2.24
CA SER A 205 19.88 -18.39 -1.90
C SER A 205 19.49 -17.68 -0.60
N ASN A 206 20.38 -17.53 0.36
CA ASN A 206 20.14 -16.85 1.63
C ASN A 206 20.41 -15.33 1.61
N SER A 207 20.89 -14.75 0.52
CA SER A 207 21.35 -13.35 0.49
C SER A 207 20.31 -12.36 0.99
N ILE A 208 19.07 -12.39 0.47
CA ILE A 208 18.02 -11.47 0.93
C ILE A 208 17.61 -11.76 2.38
N ILE A 209 17.58 -13.03 2.80
CA ILE A 209 17.21 -13.41 4.17
C ILE A 209 18.20 -12.84 5.18
N GLU A 210 19.50 -12.96 4.89
CA GLU A 210 20.58 -12.50 5.76
C GLU A 210 20.70 -10.97 5.75
N SER A 211 20.54 -10.33 4.59
CA SER A 211 20.61 -8.88 4.47
C SER A 211 19.45 -8.17 5.17
N THR A 212 18.31 -8.84 5.33
CA THR A 212 17.10 -8.29 5.95
C THR A 212 16.85 -8.78 7.37
N GLU A 213 17.62 -9.77 7.82
CA GLU A 213 17.36 -10.52 9.06
C GLU A 213 15.91 -11.01 9.13
N PHE A 214 15.40 -11.55 8.01
CA PHE A 214 13.99 -11.93 7.85
C PHE A 214 13.46 -12.86 8.97
N ASP A 215 14.32 -13.74 9.50
CA ASP A 215 13.94 -14.68 10.56
C ASP A 215 13.53 -13.98 11.86
N SER A 216 14.13 -12.83 12.17
CA SER A 216 13.76 -11.90 13.25
C SER A 216 12.91 -10.73 12.74
N GLY A 217 12.45 -10.79 11.49
CA GLY A 217 11.70 -9.74 10.81
C GLY A 217 10.31 -9.46 11.38
N HIS A 218 9.53 -8.67 10.66
CA HIS A 218 8.18 -8.30 11.08
C HIS A 218 7.11 -9.00 10.23
N GLN A 219 5.99 -9.41 10.84
CA GLN A 219 4.83 -9.91 10.10
C GLN A 219 3.55 -9.24 10.59
N VAL A 220 2.75 -8.74 9.65
CA VAL A 220 1.45 -8.13 9.90
C VAL A 220 0.36 -8.92 9.17
N PHE A 221 -0.66 -9.30 9.93
CA PHE A 221 -1.91 -9.84 9.44
C PHE A 221 -2.91 -8.70 9.23
N VAL A 222 -3.61 -8.69 8.10
CA VAL A 222 -4.74 -7.78 7.85
C VAL A 222 -5.91 -8.55 7.24
N ALA A 223 -7.01 -8.70 7.97
CA ALA A 223 -8.29 -9.09 7.39
C ALA A 223 -9.03 -7.84 6.95
N ASN A 224 -9.36 -7.75 5.67
CA ASN A 224 -10.13 -6.67 5.09
C ASN A 224 -11.50 -7.20 4.66
N MET A 225 -12.56 -6.47 4.98
CA MET A 225 -13.93 -6.74 4.58
C MET A 225 -14.49 -5.57 3.78
N TYR A 226 -15.05 -5.90 2.62
CA TYR A 226 -15.69 -4.96 1.70
C TYR A 226 -17.13 -5.44 1.48
N PRO A 227 -18.13 -4.85 2.16
CA PRO A 227 -19.53 -5.18 1.89
C PRO A 227 -19.96 -4.67 0.50
N PRO A 228 -21.05 -5.20 -0.08
CA PRO A 228 -21.59 -4.71 -1.34
C PRO A 228 -21.76 -3.19 -1.31
N CYS A 229 -21.24 -2.52 -2.34
CA CYS A 229 -21.34 -1.08 -2.50
C CYS A 229 -22.44 -0.78 -3.53
N PRO A 230 -23.46 0.06 -3.23
CA PRO A 230 -24.53 0.35 -4.18
C PRO A 230 -24.06 1.20 -5.38
N GLN A 231 -22.93 1.89 -5.26
CA GLN A 231 -22.32 2.69 -6.33
C GLN A 231 -20.81 2.38 -6.46
N PRO A 232 -20.45 1.16 -6.88
CA PRO A 232 -19.05 0.70 -6.87
C PRO A 232 -18.16 1.47 -7.87
N HIS A 233 -18.75 2.13 -8.86
CA HIS A 233 -18.05 2.98 -9.84
C HIS A 233 -17.62 4.36 -9.28
N LEU A 234 -18.09 4.75 -8.09
CA LEU A 234 -17.73 6.02 -7.44
C LEU A 234 -16.69 5.84 -6.31
N ALA A 235 -16.54 4.62 -5.79
CA ALA A 235 -15.75 4.36 -4.59
C ALA A 235 -14.74 3.22 -4.76
N LEU A 236 -13.63 3.33 -4.05
CA LEU A 236 -12.63 2.28 -3.89
C LEU A 236 -12.73 1.66 -2.49
N GLY A 237 -12.45 0.37 -2.42
CA GLY A 237 -12.19 -0.31 -1.14
C GLY A 237 -10.83 0.06 -0.58
N LEU A 238 -9.82 0.24 -1.45
CA LEU A 238 -8.50 0.77 -1.13
C LEU A 238 -7.95 1.60 -2.29
N PRO A 239 -7.25 2.70 -2.01
CA PRO A 239 -6.62 3.52 -3.05
C PRO A 239 -5.46 2.78 -3.73
N PRO A 240 -4.98 3.30 -4.87
CA PRO A 240 -3.66 2.96 -5.39
C PRO A 240 -2.57 3.10 -4.31
N HIS A 241 -1.83 2.03 -4.06
CA HIS A 241 -0.69 2.00 -3.15
C HIS A 241 0.34 0.95 -3.58
N SER A 242 1.57 1.06 -3.07
CA SER A 242 2.52 -0.06 -2.99
C SER A 242 2.59 -0.58 -1.55
N ASP A 243 3.09 -1.80 -1.40
CA ASP A 243 3.18 -2.43 -0.09
C ASP A 243 4.50 -2.14 0.61
N ILE A 244 4.42 -2.04 1.93
CA ILE A 244 5.58 -1.94 2.81
C ILE A 244 6.19 -3.32 3.07
N GLY A 245 7.51 -3.42 3.16
CA GLY A 245 8.21 -4.68 3.47
C GLY A 245 8.76 -5.40 2.24
N LEU A 246 8.88 -6.73 2.30
CA LEU A 246 9.51 -7.56 1.26
C LEU A 246 8.48 -8.22 0.34
N LEU A 247 7.53 -8.95 0.93
CA LEU A 247 6.50 -9.69 0.19
C LEU A 247 5.19 -9.67 0.96
N THR A 248 4.11 -9.47 0.22
CA THR A 248 2.74 -9.59 0.69
C THR A 248 2.08 -10.83 0.11
N LEU A 249 1.45 -11.64 0.96
CA LEU A 249 0.67 -12.82 0.54
C LEU A 249 -0.81 -12.58 0.83
N LEU A 250 -1.63 -12.61 -0.22
CA LEU A 250 -3.07 -12.35 -0.17
C LEU A 250 -3.86 -13.62 -0.48
N THR A 251 -4.80 -13.93 0.40
CA THR A 251 -5.87 -14.92 0.19
C THR A 251 -7.22 -14.24 0.27
N GLN A 252 -8.24 -14.80 -0.37
CA GLN A 252 -9.58 -14.23 -0.41
C GLN A 252 -10.67 -15.30 -0.50
N ASN A 253 -11.91 -14.92 -0.20
CA ASN A 253 -13.08 -15.80 -0.16
C ASN A 253 -13.66 -16.16 -1.55
N GLY A 254 -12.83 -16.18 -2.60
CA GLY A 254 -13.26 -16.40 -3.99
C GLY A 254 -13.82 -15.16 -4.70
N ILE A 255 -14.11 -14.07 -3.97
CA ILE A 255 -14.59 -12.83 -4.57
C ILE A 255 -13.41 -11.93 -4.97
N GLY A 256 -13.31 -11.63 -6.26
CA GLY A 256 -12.29 -10.76 -6.83
C GLY A 256 -12.45 -9.29 -6.41
N GLY A 257 -11.47 -8.47 -6.75
CA GLY A 257 -11.49 -7.03 -6.44
C GLY A 257 -10.11 -6.39 -6.34
N LEU A 258 -9.03 -7.19 -6.37
CA LEU A 258 -7.68 -6.66 -6.52
C LEU A 258 -7.44 -6.22 -7.97
N GLN A 259 -6.94 -5.00 -8.15
CA GLN A 259 -6.39 -4.52 -9.40
C GLN A 259 -4.93 -4.12 -9.22
N VAL A 260 -4.10 -4.45 -10.19
CA VAL A 260 -2.67 -4.08 -10.25
C VAL A 260 -2.43 -3.18 -11.45
N LYS A 261 -1.51 -2.23 -11.32
CA LYS A 261 -1.16 -1.31 -12.40
C LYS A 261 -0.01 -1.92 -13.21
N HIS A 262 -0.28 -2.31 -14.44
CA HIS A 262 0.70 -2.91 -15.35
C HIS A 262 0.68 -2.17 -16.69
N HIS A 263 1.84 -1.71 -17.16
CA HIS A 263 1.99 -0.88 -18.36
C HIS A 263 1.01 0.31 -18.44
N GLY A 264 0.79 0.98 -17.29
CA GLY A 264 -0.08 2.14 -17.18
C GLY A 264 -1.58 1.82 -17.10
N LYS A 265 -1.99 0.56 -17.27
CA LYS A 265 -3.38 0.10 -17.20
C LYS A 265 -3.67 -0.59 -15.86
N TRP A 266 -4.90 -0.47 -15.36
CA TRP A 266 -5.37 -1.24 -14.22
C TRP A 266 -5.86 -2.61 -14.71
N VAL A 267 -5.27 -3.67 -14.17
CA VAL A 267 -5.52 -5.06 -14.57
C VAL A 267 -6.14 -5.81 -13.40
N ASN A 268 -7.27 -6.49 -13.63
CA ASN A 268 -7.91 -7.33 -12.63
C ASN A 268 -7.04 -8.55 -12.30
N VAL A 269 -6.87 -8.84 -11.02
CA VAL A 269 -6.24 -10.09 -10.58
C VAL A 269 -7.33 -11.10 -10.28
N ASN A 270 -7.52 -12.04 -11.22
CA ASN A 270 -8.52 -13.10 -11.09
C ASN A 270 -7.87 -14.30 -10.38
N PRO A 271 -8.18 -14.57 -9.11
CA PRO A 271 -7.53 -15.64 -8.36
C PRO A 271 -7.88 -17.01 -8.92
N LEU A 272 -6.88 -17.88 -9.05
CA LEU A 272 -7.11 -19.30 -9.25
C LEU A 272 -7.60 -19.94 -7.95
N SER A 273 -8.41 -21.01 -8.08
CA SER A 273 -8.80 -21.83 -6.92
C SER A 273 -7.55 -22.34 -6.20
N ASN A 274 -7.54 -22.29 -4.87
CA ASN A 274 -6.39 -22.70 -4.06
C ASN A 274 -5.06 -22.04 -4.47
N SER A 275 -5.10 -20.75 -4.78
CA SER A 275 -3.90 -19.95 -5.02
C SER A 275 -3.76 -18.83 -3.99
N ILE A 276 -2.52 -18.39 -3.81
CA ILE A 276 -2.16 -17.23 -3.00
C ILE A 276 -1.60 -16.18 -3.95
N ILE A 277 -2.12 -14.96 -3.90
CA ILE A 277 -1.56 -13.85 -4.68
C ILE A 277 -0.34 -13.33 -3.90
N VAL A 278 0.82 -13.28 -4.55
CA VAL A 278 2.05 -12.73 -4.00
C VAL A 278 2.32 -11.39 -4.66
N ILE A 279 2.50 -10.35 -3.85
CA ILE A 279 2.77 -8.98 -4.29
C ILE A 279 4.16 -8.59 -3.75
N LEU A 280 5.00 -8.02 -4.61
CA LEU A 280 6.29 -7.49 -4.22
C LEU A 280 6.12 -6.13 -3.54
N ALA A 281 6.92 -5.89 -2.51
CA ALA A 281 6.85 -4.70 -1.68
C ALA A 281 8.15 -3.89 -1.75
N ASP A 282 8.08 -2.64 -1.32
CA ASP A 282 9.08 -1.60 -1.57
C ASP A 282 10.51 -1.97 -1.12
N GLN A 283 10.67 -2.73 -0.03
CA GLN A 283 12.00 -3.09 0.47
C GLN A 283 12.69 -4.11 -0.44
N LEU A 284 11.94 -4.93 -1.17
CA LEU A 284 12.53 -5.84 -2.15
C LEU A 284 12.99 -5.08 -3.41
N GLU A 285 12.27 -4.04 -3.79
CA GLU A 285 12.69 -3.12 -4.85
C GLU A 285 14.02 -2.45 -4.49
N VAL A 286 14.13 -1.93 -3.28
CA VAL A 286 15.36 -1.30 -2.78
C VAL A 286 16.53 -2.28 -2.78
N LEU A 287 16.36 -3.47 -2.19
CA LEU A 287 17.41 -4.50 -2.14
C LEU A 287 17.87 -4.92 -3.52
N SER A 288 16.95 -5.04 -4.48
CA SER A 288 17.23 -5.42 -5.85
C SER A 288 17.74 -4.27 -6.72
N ASN A 289 17.93 -3.07 -6.16
CA ASN A 289 18.29 -1.85 -6.87
C ASN A 289 17.32 -1.52 -8.02
N GLY A 290 16.01 -1.73 -7.82
CA GLY A 290 14.97 -1.43 -8.80
C GLY A 290 14.77 -2.51 -9.87
N LYS A 291 15.47 -3.65 -9.77
CA LYS A 291 15.29 -4.77 -10.71
C LYS A 291 13.94 -5.43 -10.56
N TYR A 292 13.43 -5.53 -9.33
CA TYR A 292 12.13 -6.11 -9.00
C TYR A 292 11.25 -5.06 -8.32
N GLU A 293 10.38 -4.40 -9.09
CA GLU A 293 9.59 -3.25 -8.65
C GLU A 293 8.36 -3.66 -7.82
N GLY A 294 8.07 -2.89 -6.78
CA GLY A 294 6.79 -2.96 -6.07
C GLY A 294 5.66 -2.47 -6.99
N VAL A 295 4.63 -3.30 -7.19
CA VAL A 295 3.54 -2.96 -8.09
C VAL A 295 2.48 -2.10 -7.38
N LEU A 296 2.08 -1.01 -8.04
CA LEU A 296 0.92 -0.24 -7.57
C LEU A 296 -0.34 -1.09 -7.70
N HIS A 297 -1.13 -1.15 -6.65
CA HIS A 297 -2.35 -1.92 -6.63
C HIS A 297 -3.46 -1.21 -5.85
N ARG A 298 -4.71 -1.58 -6.11
CA ARG A 298 -5.90 -1.01 -5.46
C ARG A 298 -6.96 -2.09 -5.25
N ALA A 299 -7.95 -1.80 -4.40
CA ALA A 299 -9.11 -2.67 -4.24
C ALA A 299 -10.36 -1.98 -4.79
N ILE A 300 -10.95 -2.56 -5.83
CA ILE A 300 -12.25 -2.16 -6.38
C ILE A 300 -13.39 -2.88 -5.65
N LEU A 301 -14.61 -2.38 -5.84
CA LEU A 301 -15.82 -2.84 -5.19
C LEU A 301 -16.74 -3.52 -6.19
N ASN A 302 -17.68 -4.29 -5.67
CA ASN A 302 -18.83 -4.81 -6.40
C ASN A 302 -20.11 -4.46 -5.62
N ASN A 303 -21.27 -4.68 -6.22
CA ASN A 303 -22.58 -4.39 -5.64
C ASN A 303 -23.39 -5.64 -5.26
N GLU A 304 -22.81 -6.84 -5.32
CA GLU A 304 -23.53 -8.11 -5.16
C GLU A 304 -23.07 -8.89 -3.91
N GLU A 305 -21.76 -9.05 -3.72
CA GLU A 305 -21.19 -9.97 -2.74
C GLU A 305 -20.13 -9.32 -1.86
N THR A 306 -20.18 -9.66 -0.57
CA THR A 306 -19.14 -9.27 0.39
C THR A 306 -17.82 -9.95 0.06
N ARG A 307 -16.81 -9.13 -0.23
CA ARG A 307 -15.42 -9.59 -0.38
C ARG A 307 -14.71 -9.58 0.96
N ILE A 308 -14.01 -10.67 1.27
CA ILE A 308 -13.06 -10.75 2.38
C ILE A 308 -11.71 -11.16 1.83
N SER A 309 -10.67 -10.43 2.22
CA SER A 309 -9.28 -10.79 1.92
C SER A 309 -8.41 -10.72 3.15
N VAL A 310 -7.61 -11.76 3.35
CA VAL A 310 -6.58 -11.82 4.38
C VAL A 310 -5.21 -11.61 3.73
N VAL A 311 -4.52 -10.58 4.19
CA VAL A 311 -3.25 -10.09 3.69
C VAL A 311 -2.19 -10.31 4.76
N MET A 312 -1.07 -10.93 4.38
CA MET A 312 0.07 -11.16 5.23
C MET A 312 1.25 -10.37 4.69
N VAL A 313 1.57 -9.25 5.34
CA VAL A 313 2.70 -8.39 5.00
C VAL A 313 3.92 -8.88 5.77
N ASN A 314 5.04 -9.10 5.07
CA ASN A 314 6.27 -9.64 5.64
C ASN A 314 7.43 -8.71 5.34
N GLY A 315 8.11 -8.23 6.38
CA GLY A 315 9.18 -7.26 6.28
C GLY A 315 10.47 -7.69 6.98
N PRO A 316 11.56 -6.90 6.80
CA PRO A 316 12.82 -7.07 7.50
C PRO A 316 12.69 -6.93 9.03
N ALA A 317 13.79 -7.18 9.76
CA ALA A 317 13.90 -6.75 11.15
C ALA A 317 13.84 -5.22 11.23
N LEU A 318 13.17 -4.69 12.26
CA LEU A 318 12.87 -3.25 12.36
C LEU A 318 14.15 -2.40 12.43
N ASP A 319 15.14 -2.84 13.19
CA ASP A 319 16.44 -2.17 13.36
C ASP A 319 17.40 -2.38 12.18
N LYS A 320 17.02 -3.19 11.18
CA LYS A 320 17.89 -3.49 10.05
C LYS A 320 17.96 -2.31 9.08
N GLU A 321 19.18 -1.92 8.74
CA GLU A 321 19.46 -1.01 7.63
C GLU A 321 19.28 -1.73 6.29
N ILE A 322 18.38 -1.20 5.46
CA ILE A 322 18.02 -1.74 4.16
C ILE A 322 18.49 -0.77 3.08
N GLY A 323 19.20 -1.30 2.09
CA GLY A 323 19.66 -0.60 0.90
C GLY A 323 19.98 -1.60 -0.21
N PRO A 324 20.40 -1.13 -1.40
CA PRO A 324 20.75 -2.02 -2.51
C PRO A 324 21.84 -3.02 -2.13
N LEU A 325 21.65 -4.29 -2.49
CA LEU A 325 22.62 -5.35 -2.22
C LEU A 325 23.94 -5.07 -2.97
N ALA A 326 25.06 -5.13 -2.25
CA ALA A 326 26.37 -4.75 -2.77
C ALA A 326 26.78 -5.58 -4.00
N GLU A 327 26.43 -6.86 -4.02
CA GLU A 327 26.66 -7.80 -5.11
C GLU A 327 25.95 -7.38 -6.41
N LEU A 328 24.85 -6.64 -6.31
CA LEU A 328 24.11 -6.12 -7.47
C LEU A 328 24.64 -4.77 -7.96
N LEU A 329 25.47 -4.09 -7.16
CA LEU A 329 26.04 -2.77 -7.47
C LEU A 329 27.39 -2.81 -8.18
N GLU A 330 28.03 -3.98 -8.33
CA GLU A 330 29.36 -4.07 -8.96
C GLU A 330 29.43 -3.42 -10.35
N LYS A 331 28.29 -3.34 -11.05
CA LYS A 331 28.16 -2.77 -12.41
C LYS A 331 27.19 -1.59 -12.49
N GLU A 332 26.56 -1.21 -11.39
CA GLU A 332 25.43 -0.28 -11.37
C GLU A 332 25.61 0.73 -10.23
N LYS A 333 25.10 1.95 -10.44
CA LYS A 333 25.05 2.92 -9.34
C LYS A 333 23.86 2.60 -8.44
N PRO A 334 23.96 2.83 -7.12
CA PRO A 334 22.81 2.69 -6.24
C PRO A 334 21.73 3.71 -6.63
N LEU A 335 20.53 3.21 -6.88
CA LEU A 335 19.33 4.04 -7.11
C LEU A 335 18.67 4.46 -5.81
N PHE A 336 18.88 3.68 -4.74
CA PHE A 336 18.25 3.87 -3.43
C PHE A 336 19.30 4.12 -2.35
N LYS A 337 18.94 4.92 -1.36
CA LYS A 337 19.74 5.13 -0.15
C LYS A 337 19.43 4.08 0.90
N SER A 338 20.39 3.79 1.76
CA SER A 338 20.16 2.91 2.91
C SER A 338 19.40 3.64 4.03
N MET A 339 18.49 2.94 4.71
CA MET A 339 17.83 3.43 5.93
C MET A 339 17.35 2.26 6.81
N THR A 340 17.10 2.50 8.09
CA THR A 340 16.50 1.46 8.93
C THR A 340 15.06 1.18 8.52
N TYR A 341 14.63 -0.09 8.56
CA TYR A 341 13.25 -0.45 8.24
C TYR A 341 12.24 0.20 9.21
N GLN A 342 12.65 0.42 10.46
CA GLN A 342 11.87 1.13 11.47
C GLN A 342 11.61 2.58 11.07
N ASP A 343 12.63 3.31 10.64
CA ASP A 343 12.48 4.70 10.19
C ASP A 343 11.55 4.78 8.98
N TYR A 344 11.72 3.87 8.01
CA TYR A 344 10.85 3.77 6.84
C TYR A 344 9.40 3.49 7.26
N PHE A 345 9.19 2.50 8.13
CA PHE A 345 7.87 2.11 8.61
C PHE A 345 7.17 3.26 9.36
N GLN A 346 7.91 3.99 10.21
CA GLN A 346 7.39 5.13 10.95
C GLN A 346 7.05 6.30 10.02
N PHE A 347 7.93 6.62 9.07
CA PHE A 347 7.68 7.66 8.08
C PHE A 347 6.42 7.37 7.29
N HIS A 348 6.30 6.17 6.74
CA HIS A 348 5.14 5.74 5.97
C HIS A 348 3.84 5.79 6.79
N GLN A 349 3.89 5.44 8.07
CA GLN A 349 2.72 5.54 8.96
C GLN A 349 2.35 6.99 9.26
N ARG A 350 3.32 7.92 9.40
CA ARG A 350 3.07 9.35 9.64
C ARG A 350 2.54 10.05 8.40
N THR A 351 3.13 9.82 7.23
CA THR A 351 2.67 10.43 5.98
C THR A 351 1.22 10.08 5.66
N ARG A 352 0.78 8.87 6.03
CA ARG A 352 -0.63 8.45 5.92
C ARG A 352 -1.57 9.13 6.92
N LEU A 353 -1.07 9.72 8.01
CA LEU A 353 -1.87 10.49 8.98
C LEU A 353 -1.99 11.96 8.59
N ASP A 354 -0.97 12.52 7.94
CA ASP A 354 -0.87 13.93 7.59
C ASP A 354 -1.53 14.24 6.22
N ASP A 355 -2.81 13.90 6.05
CA ASP A 355 -3.64 13.99 4.82
C ASP A 355 -3.78 15.41 4.18
N LYS A 356 -2.90 16.35 4.51
CA LYS A 356 -2.72 17.61 3.81
C LYS A 356 -2.27 17.40 2.36
N ASN A 357 -1.54 16.32 2.06
CA ASN A 357 -1.16 15.95 0.70
C ASN A 357 -1.23 14.43 0.53
N THR A 358 -2.04 13.97 -0.42
CA THR A 358 -2.06 12.56 -0.86
C THR A 358 -0.74 12.26 -1.57
N PHE A 359 0.29 11.89 -0.80
CA PHE A 359 1.52 11.38 -1.37
C PHE A 359 1.25 9.98 -1.94
N ASP A 360 1.63 9.76 -3.20
CA ASP A 360 1.73 8.41 -3.75
C ASP A 360 2.74 7.63 -2.88
N ASP A 361 2.46 6.37 -2.52
CA ASP A 361 3.42 5.57 -1.73
C ASP A 361 4.76 5.41 -2.50
N LYS A 362 4.75 5.50 -3.84
CA LYS A 362 6.00 5.63 -4.62
C LYS A 362 6.69 6.97 -4.46
N LEU A 363 5.96 8.04 -4.17
CA LEU A 363 6.52 9.34 -3.83
C LEU A 363 7.18 9.30 -2.44
N ILE A 364 6.70 8.48 -1.51
CA ILE A 364 7.37 8.20 -0.22
C ILE A 364 8.72 7.53 -0.48
N VAL A 365 8.75 6.49 -1.32
CA VAL A 365 10.01 5.83 -1.76
C VAL A 365 10.93 6.80 -2.51
N PHE A 366 10.37 7.68 -3.34
CA PHE A 366 11.13 8.70 -4.05
C PHE A 366 11.71 9.78 -3.10
N LEU A 367 10.95 10.24 -2.11
CA LEU A 367 11.41 11.20 -1.11
C LEU A 367 12.50 10.60 -0.23
N TRP A 368 12.43 9.30 0.07
CA TRP A 368 13.51 8.53 0.68
C TRP A 368 14.80 8.60 -0.17
N ASN A 369 14.70 8.63 -1.50
CA ASN A 369 15.87 8.74 -2.39
C ASN A 369 16.53 10.14 -2.40
N LEU A 370 15.87 11.19 -1.91
CA LEU A 370 16.41 12.56 -1.85
C LEU A 370 17.00 12.89 -0.46
N GLU A 371 17.90 13.89 -0.37
CA GLU A 371 18.37 14.44 0.93
C GLU A 371 17.25 15.09 1.77
N GLY A 372 16.02 15.11 1.24
CA GLY A 372 14.84 15.64 1.92
C GLY A 372 14.51 14.98 3.24
N PHE A 373 14.93 13.73 3.50
CA PHE A 373 14.68 13.06 4.79
C PHE A 373 15.38 13.76 5.96
N SER A 374 16.66 14.11 5.81
CA SER A 374 17.40 14.86 6.83
C SER A 374 16.83 16.27 7.03
N ILE A 375 16.33 16.88 5.96
CA ILE A 375 15.74 18.23 5.99
C ILE A 375 14.37 18.21 6.67
N LEU A 376 13.50 17.24 6.36
CA LEU A 376 12.20 17.07 7.00
C LEU A 376 12.34 16.76 8.49
N LYS A 377 13.30 15.90 8.86
CA LYS A 377 13.61 15.59 10.26
C LYS A 377 14.12 16.82 11.02
N ALA A 378 15.04 17.60 10.43
CA ALA A 378 15.55 18.83 11.04
C ALA A 378 14.46 19.92 11.19
N VAL A 379 13.53 20.01 10.23
CA VAL A 379 12.38 20.92 10.29
C VAL A 379 11.36 20.48 11.36
N GLU A 380 11.18 19.18 11.59
CA GLU A 380 10.28 18.63 12.62
C GLU A 380 10.84 18.75 14.05
N GLU A 381 12.15 18.63 14.23
CA GLU A 381 12.79 18.62 15.55
C GLU A 381 13.03 20.04 16.13
N ASP A 382 12.51 21.10 15.49
CA ASP A 382 12.76 22.52 15.82
C ASP A 382 14.26 22.83 15.93
N GLU A 383 15.11 22.03 15.27
CA GLU A 383 16.53 22.31 15.15
C GLU A 383 16.67 23.50 14.19
N VAL A 384 17.16 24.61 14.73
CA VAL A 384 17.40 25.83 13.97
C VAL A 384 18.34 25.49 12.81
N LEU A 385 17.80 25.54 11.59
CA LEU A 385 18.52 25.29 10.32
C LEU A 385 19.75 26.20 10.10
N GLU A 386 20.02 27.15 11.00
CA GLU A 386 21.21 28.00 10.99
C GLU A 386 22.50 27.22 11.30
N GLU A 387 22.46 26.13 12.07
CA GLU A 387 23.69 25.38 12.38
C GLU A 387 24.21 24.51 11.22
N PHE A 388 23.38 24.24 10.19
CA PHE A 388 23.77 23.35 9.09
C PHE A 388 24.09 24.03 7.75
N GLY A 389 24.00 25.36 7.63
CA GLY A 389 24.42 26.06 6.39
C GLY A 389 23.68 25.65 5.09
N PHE A 390 22.51 25.01 5.19
CA PHE A 390 21.78 24.42 4.04
C PHE A 390 20.80 25.36 3.33
N GLY A 391 20.77 26.66 3.65
CA GLY A 391 19.83 27.63 3.07
C GLY A 391 19.85 27.68 1.53
N PHE A 392 20.99 27.41 0.90
CA PHE A 392 21.11 27.38 -0.57
C PHE A 392 20.73 26.04 -1.19
N SER A 393 21.05 24.90 -0.56
CA SER A 393 20.84 23.57 -1.16
C SER A 393 19.37 23.16 -1.20
N PHE A 394 18.56 23.58 -0.21
CA PHE A 394 17.12 23.30 -0.19
C PHE A 394 16.36 24.04 -1.30
N LEU A 395 16.69 25.33 -1.51
CA LEU A 395 16.14 26.13 -2.61
C LEU A 395 16.61 25.59 -3.98
N PHE A 396 17.85 25.11 -4.07
CA PHE A 396 18.36 24.47 -5.29
C PHE A 396 17.68 23.13 -5.60
N LEU A 397 17.34 22.34 -4.57
CA LEU A 397 16.60 21.08 -4.71
C LEU A 397 15.18 21.34 -5.23
N LEU A 398 14.47 22.32 -4.65
CA LEU A 398 13.14 22.75 -5.12
C LEU A 398 13.20 23.28 -6.57
N HIS A 399 14.22 24.07 -6.90
CA HIS A 399 14.43 24.56 -8.27
C HIS A 399 14.76 23.43 -9.26
N SER A 400 15.59 22.46 -8.86
CA SER A 400 15.99 21.31 -9.68
C SER A 400 14.81 20.35 -9.93
N LEU A 401 13.96 20.14 -8.93
CA LEU A 401 12.75 19.33 -9.06
C LEU A 401 11.68 20.01 -9.93
N TRP A 402 11.58 21.34 -9.87
CA TRP A 402 10.68 22.12 -10.72
C TRP A 402 11.13 22.16 -12.18
N THR A 403 12.43 22.37 -12.42
CA THR A 403 13.01 22.43 -13.77
C THR A 403 13.10 21.06 -14.46
N ALA A 404 13.18 19.97 -13.70
CA ALA A 404 13.15 18.60 -14.22
C ALA A 404 11.73 18.08 -14.55
N HIS A 405 10.67 18.89 -14.37
CA HIS A 405 9.26 18.48 -14.51
C HIS A 405 8.86 17.27 -13.63
N ILE A 406 9.60 17.02 -12.54
CA ILE A 406 9.36 15.92 -11.61
C ILE A 406 8.21 16.25 -10.65
N LEU A 407 7.90 17.54 -10.45
CA LEU A 407 6.66 17.95 -9.80
C LEU A 407 5.45 17.71 -10.72
N PRO A 408 4.45 16.89 -10.32
CA PRO A 408 3.20 16.79 -11.07
C PRO A 408 2.46 18.14 -11.08
N PRO A 409 1.51 18.36 -12.01
CA PRO A 409 0.78 19.63 -12.14
C PRO A 409 -0.12 20.02 -10.95
N LEU A 410 -0.10 19.29 -9.83
CA LEU A 410 -0.93 19.57 -8.66
C LEU A 410 -0.35 20.62 -7.69
N LEU A 411 0.95 20.93 -7.75
CA LEU A 411 1.54 21.95 -6.86
C LEU A 411 1.39 23.39 -7.37
N THR A 412 0.97 23.59 -8.63
CA THR A 412 0.75 24.92 -9.20
C THR A 412 -0.47 25.64 -8.58
N VAL A 413 -1.37 24.92 -7.89
CA VAL A 413 -2.60 25.50 -7.31
C VAL A 413 -2.42 25.96 -5.85
N HIS A 414 -1.39 25.48 -5.13
CA HIS A 414 -1.26 25.71 -3.69
C HIS A 414 0.00 26.43 -3.22
N CYS A 415 0.90 26.81 -4.13
CA CYS A 415 2.09 27.60 -3.75
C CYS A 415 1.83 29.11 -3.56
N ASN A 416 0.63 29.65 -3.76
CA ASN A 416 0.42 31.10 -3.69
C ASN A 416 0.66 31.72 -2.30
N GLU A 417 0.51 30.96 -1.21
CA GLU A 417 0.74 31.49 0.14
C GLU A 417 2.21 31.47 0.57
N TYR A 418 3.06 30.65 -0.07
CA TYR A 418 4.51 30.63 0.17
C TYR A 418 5.33 31.29 -0.95
N LEU A 419 4.71 31.56 -2.10
CA LEU A 419 5.31 32.30 -3.22
C LEU A 419 5.79 33.68 -2.78
N HIS A 420 5.06 34.36 -1.90
CA HIS A 420 5.45 35.70 -1.46
C HIS A 420 6.71 35.67 -0.57
N THR A 421 6.89 34.63 0.23
CA THR A 421 8.09 34.42 1.07
C THR A 421 9.28 33.94 0.21
N ILE A 422 9.02 33.09 -0.78
CA ILE A 422 10.02 32.62 -1.75
C ILE A 422 10.45 33.75 -2.70
N GLU A 423 9.55 34.63 -3.14
CA GLU A 423 9.84 35.82 -3.95
C GLU A 423 10.62 36.87 -3.16
N MET A 424 10.30 37.10 -1.88
CA MET A 424 11.06 37.99 -1.00
C MET A 424 12.49 37.47 -0.79
N ALA A 425 12.65 36.16 -0.58
CA ALA A 425 13.96 35.52 -0.54
C ALA A 425 14.70 35.60 -1.89
N PHE A 426 13.98 35.53 -3.02
CA PHE A 426 14.53 35.70 -4.37
C PHE A 426 15.04 37.12 -4.63
N VAL A 427 14.35 38.15 -4.13
CA VAL A 427 14.75 39.57 -4.24
C VAL A 427 15.97 39.85 -3.37
N GLU A 428 16.04 39.30 -2.16
CA GLU A 428 17.22 39.41 -1.30
C GLU A 428 18.45 38.71 -1.92
N ILE A 429 18.29 37.49 -2.44
CA ILE A 429 19.38 36.73 -3.07
C ILE A 429 19.89 37.40 -4.35
N THR A 430 19.01 37.95 -5.18
CA THR A 430 19.41 38.67 -6.41
C THR A 430 20.04 40.04 -6.13
N SER A 431 19.76 40.66 -4.98
CA SER A 431 20.42 41.90 -4.55
C SER A 431 21.85 41.70 -4.03
N ILE A 432 22.21 40.49 -3.61
CA ILE A 432 23.54 40.13 -3.09
C ILE A 432 24.48 39.61 -4.20
N LEU A 433 23.92 39.17 -5.33
CA LEU A 433 24.64 38.54 -6.45
C LEU A 433 25.28 39.43 -7.54
N PRO A 434 25.43 40.78 -7.46
CA PRO A 434 26.27 41.48 -8.43
C PRO A 434 27.79 41.31 -8.19
N ASN A 435 28.22 40.79 -7.02
CA ASN A 435 29.64 40.87 -6.62
C ASN A 435 30.44 39.56 -6.63
N PHE A 436 29.88 38.43 -7.06
CA PHE A 436 30.68 37.22 -7.34
C PHE A 436 30.95 37.09 -8.83
N VAL A 437 31.86 37.93 -9.30
CA VAL A 437 32.55 37.72 -10.59
C VAL A 437 33.47 36.51 -10.41
N PHE A 438 33.18 35.44 -11.16
CA PHE A 438 34.13 34.37 -11.46
C PHE A 438 35.45 34.98 -11.97
N GLN A 439 36.50 34.96 -11.15
CA GLN A 439 37.87 34.98 -11.66
C GLN A 439 38.30 33.55 -11.97
N ASN A 440 38.66 33.35 -13.23
CA ASN A 440 39.21 32.13 -13.83
C ASN A 440 40.30 31.46 -12.96
N THR A 441 40.27 30.14 -12.80
CA THR A 441 41.04 29.14 -13.58
C THR A 441 40.76 27.73 -13.06
#